data_AF-A0A925EN27-F1
#
_entry.id   AF-A0A925EN27-F1
#
_cell.length_a   1.000
_cell.length_b   1.000
_cell.length_c   1.000
_cell.angle_alpha   90.00
_cell.angle_beta   90.00
_cell.angle_gamma   90.00
#
_symmetry.space_group_name_H-M   'P 1'
#
loop_
_entity.id
_entity.type
_entity.pdbx_description
1 polymer ?
#
loop_
_entity_poly.entity_id
_entity_poly.type
_entity_poly.pdbx_seq_one_letter_code
_entity_poly.pdbx_strand_id
1 'polypeptide(L)'
;MEAVFELDAARSSLEELARQWEGQSAQATLSEAVRAFGDNLVLACSFGPEDIVLIDLLSQVAPNAQVFFIDTGYHFPETLALKERVLARYPQLRLKTVTPLSTVEAQDTEHGERLYERSPDSCCAMRKVEPLNRVLKGYKAWITGMRREQAPTRSDIGLVQWDSRRGMVKFNPLATWTNGEVWKYVIDHKLEYNPLHDQGYPSIGCAPCTVAVAPGQDPRSGRWSGKGKIECGLHT
;
A
#
# COMPACT_ATOMS: atom_id res chain seq x y z
N MET A 1 -4.64 -16.92 -26.24
CA MET A 1 -3.96 -16.09 -25.22
C MET A 1 -5.03 -15.32 -24.45
N GLU A 2 -5.93 -16.07 -23.81
CA GLU A 2 -7.11 -15.60 -23.07
C GLU A 2 -7.24 -16.35 -21.72
N ALA A 3 -6.24 -17.17 -21.37
CA ALA A 3 -6.40 -18.31 -20.45
C ALA A 3 -5.58 -18.21 -19.14
N VAL A 4 -5.13 -17.03 -18.72
CA VAL A 4 -4.27 -16.94 -17.52
C VAL A 4 -5.07 -16.67 -16.25
N PHE A 5 -6.31 -16.17 -16.34
CA PHE A 5 -7.11 -15.82 -15.17
C PHE A 5 -8.59 -16.13 -15.38
N GLU A 6 -8.95 -17.38 -15.65
CA GLU A 6 -10.29 -17.82 -15.23
C GLU A 6 -10.31 -17.73 -13.70
N LEU A 7 -11.20 -16.90 -13.14
CA LEU A 7 -11.24 -16.57 -11.71
C LEU A 7 -11.54 -17.78 -10.78
N ASP A 8 -11.73 -18.98 -11.35
CA ASP A 8 -11.89 -20.27 -10.67
C ASP A 8 -10.71 -21.25 -10.90
N ALA A 9 -9.69 -20.87 -11.67
CA ALA A 9 -8.52 -21.71 -11.95
C ALA A 9 -7.63 -21.84 -10.70
N ALA A 10 -7.97 -22.83 -9.86
CA ALA A 10 -7.25 -23.42 -8.73
C ALA A 10 -6.10 -22.60 -8.14
N ARG A 11 -6.18 -22.26 -6.84
CA ARG A 11 -5.10 -21.65 -6.02
C ARG A 11 -3.67 -22.15 -6.34
N SER A 12 -3.51 -23.42 -6.70
CA SER A 12 -2.24 -24.02 -7.15
C SER A 12 -1.65 -23.35 -8.40
N SER A 13 -2.48 -22.89 -9.34
CA SER A 13 -2.08 -22.16 -10.55
C SER A 13 -1.45 -20.81 -10.22
N LEU A 14 -1.98 -20.08 -9.23
CA LEU A 14 -1.42 -18.81 -8.78
C LEU A 14 -0.12 -19.01 -8.01
N GLU A 15 0.00 -20.08 -7.24
CA GLU A 15 1.26 -20.43 -6.55
C GLU A 15 2.36 -20.83 -7.56
N GLU A 16 2.00 -21.54 -8.64
CA GLU A 16 2.90 -21.83 -9.76
C GLU A 16 3.30 -20.55 -10.51
N LEU A 17 2.33 -19.68 -10.81
CA LEU A 17 2.56 -18.40 -11.46
C LEU A 17 3.48 -17.52 -10.61
N ALA A 18 3.28 -17.47 -9.30
CA ALA A 18 4.14 -16.74 -8.38
C ALA A 18 5.59 -17.22 -8.45
N ARG A 19 5.83 -18.55 -8.53
CA ARG A 19 7.17 -19.11 -8.71
C ARG A 19 7.79 -18.76 -10.06
N GLN A 20 7.00 -18.80 -11.14
CA GLN A 20 7.47 -18.42 -12.47
C GLN A 20 7.85 -16.95 -12.55
N TRP A 21 7.12 -16.09 -11.82
CA TRP A 21 7.31 -14.65 -11.82
C TRP A 21 8.40 -14.19 -10.88
N GLU A 22 9.06 -15.07 -10.12
CA GLU A 22 10.03 -14.69 -9.09
C GLU A 22 11.17 -13.78 -9.62
N GLY A 23 11.58 -13.95 -10.88
CA GLY A 23 12.58 -13.10 -11.56
C GLY A 23 12.00 -11.99 -12.45
N GLN A 24 10.68 -11.81 -12.45
CA GLN A 24 10.00 -10.84 -13.31
C GLN A 24 10.18 -9.41 -12.79
N SER A 25 10.35 -8.45 -13.70
CA SER A 25 10.46 -7.05 -13.32
C SER A 25 9.12 -6.49 -12.84
N ALA A 26 9.17 -5.48 -11.96
CA ALA A 26 7.98 -4.79 -11.47
C ALA A 26 7.10 -4.26 -12.62
N GLN A 27 7.71 -3.68 -13.66
CA GLN A 27 6.98 -3.17 -14.83
C GLN A 27 6.30 -4.29 -15.63
N ALA A 28 6.95 -5.45 -15.78
CA ALA A 28 6.34 -6.60 -16.43
C ALA A 28 5.17 -7.14 -15.59
N THR A 29 5.33 -7.28 -14.27
CA THR A 29 4.23 -7.69 -13.36
C THR A 29 3.03 -6.75 -13.45
N LEU A 30 3.28 -5.44 -13.48
CA LEU A 30 2.23 -4.43 -13.65
C LEU A 30 1.55 -4.53 -15.03
N SER A 31 2.32 -4.72 -16.09
CA SER A 31 1.78 -4.88 -17.45
C SER A 31 0.85 -6.09 -17.55
N GLU A 32 1.26 -7.22 -16.95
CA GLU A 32 0.44 -8.43 -16.90
C GLU A 32 -0.84 -8.23 -16.06
N ALA A 33 -0.73 -7.56 -14.91
CA ALA A 33 -1.89 -7.24 -14.08
C ALA A 33 -2.89 -6.33 -14.82
N VAL A 34 -2.41 -5.28 -15.50
CA VAL A 34 -3.25 -4.38 -16.31
C VAL A 34 -3.91 -5.13 -17.46
N ARG A 35 -3.16 -5.96 -18.19
CA ARG A 35 -3.69 -6.79 -19.28
C ARG A 35 -4.79 -7.75 -18.81
N ALA A 36 -4.63 -8.34 -17.63
CA ALA A 36 -5.55 -9.33 -17.10
C ALA A 36 -6.83 -8.72 -16.49
N PHE A 37 -6.70 -7.59 -15.78
CA PHE A 37 -7.79 -7.06 -14.95
C PHE A 37 -8.37 -5.73 -15.45
N GLY A 38 -7.62 -4.93 -16.22
CA GLY A 38 -8.07 -3.63 -16.73
C GLY A 38 -8.68 -2.76 -15.63
N ASP A 39 -9.93 -2.33 -15.83
CA ASP A 39 -10.70 -1.52 -14.87
C ASP A 39 -11.11 -2.29 -13.59
N ASN A 40 -10.82 -3.58 -13.47
CA ASN A 40 -11.02 -4.34 -12.22
C ASN A 40 -9.75 -4.39 -11.35
N LEU A 41 -8.68 -3.69 -11.74
CA LEU A 41 -7.41 -3.56 -11.00
C LEU A 41 -7.36 -2.22 -10.27
N VAL A 42 -6.85 -2.23 -9.04
CA VAL A 42 -6.66 -0.98 -8.27
C VAL A 42 -5.37 -0.99 -7.45
N LEU A 43 -4.67 0.13 -7.39
CA LEU A 43 -3.54 0.34 -6.49
C LEU A 43 -4.04 0.88 -5.13
N ALA A 44 -3.66 0.20 -4.05
CA ALA A 44 -3.74 0.76 -2.71
C ALA A 44 -2.53 1.68 -2.47
N CYS A 45 -2.75 2.99 -2.34
CA CYS A 45 -1.67 3.96 -2.19
C CYS A 45 -1.75 4.67 -0.83
N SER A 46 -0.63 4.67 -0.12
CA SER A 46 -0.38 5.44 1.11
C SER A 46 0.61 6.58 0.91
N PHE A 47 1.11 6.77 -0.33
CA PHE A 47 2.15 7.72 -0.71
C PHE A 47 3.49 7.51 0.01
N GLY A 48 3.77 6.27 0.44
CA GLY A 48 5.12 5.83 0.77
C GLY A 48 5.99 5.70 -0.49
N PRO A 49 7.32 5.64 -0.38
CA PRO A 49 8.23 5.56 -1.52
C PRO A 49 7.88 4.44 -2.50
N GLU A 50 7.44 3.29 -2.00
CA GLU A 50 7.01 2.14 -2.79
C GLU A 50 5.81 2.46 -3.66
N ASP A 51 4.80 3.12 -3.08
CA ASP A 51 3.57 3.45 -3.79
C ASP A 51 3.82 4.57 -4.83
N ILE A 52 4.79 5.47 -4.56
CA ILE A 52 5.25 6.46 -5.54
C ILE A 52 5.92 5.78 -6.75
N VAL A 53 6.81 4.81 -6.50
CA VAL A 53 7.42 3.99 -7.57
C VAL A 53 6.35 3.25 -8.36
N LEU A 54 5.38 2.63 -7.68
CA LEU A 54 4.29 1.93 -8.34
C LEU A 54 3.41 2.86 -9.16
N ILE A 55 3.14 4.08 -8.70
CA ILE A 55 2.43 5.11 -9.47
C ILE A 55 3.19 5.45 -10.74
N ASP A 56 4.51 5.72 -10.65
CA ASP A 56 5.31 6.06 -11.82
C ASP A 56 5.31 4.92 -12.83
N LEU A 57 5.62 3.69 -12.40
CA LEU A 57 5.61 2.51 -13.27
C LEU A 57 4.23 2.21 -13.88
N LEU A 58 3.15 2.33 -13.08
CA LEU A 58 1.78 2.17 -13.60
C LEU A 58 1.44 3.23 -14.63
N SER A 59 1.85 4.48 -14.42
CA SER A 59 1.54 5.57 -15.34
C SER A 59 2.11 5.34 -16.75
N GLN A 60 3.18 4.56 -16.88
CA GLN A 60 3.80 4.21 -18.15
C GLN A 60 3.02 3.14 -18.94
N VAL A 61 2.24 2.30 -18.25
CA VAL A 61 1.50 1.18 -18.86
C VAL A 61 -0.03 1.35 -18.84
N ALA A 62 -0.52 2.16 -17.90
CA ALA A 62 -1.93 2.52 -17.70
C ALA A 62 -2.01 3.92 -17.07
N PRO A 63 -1.88 5.01 -17.86
CA PRO A 63 -1.92 6.38 -17.37
C PRO A 63 -3.18 6.72 -16.55
N ASN A 64 -4.30 6.05 -16.87
CA ASN A 64 -5.59 6.18 -16.20
C ASN A 64 -5.83 5.10 -15.13
N ALA A 65 -4.78 4.49 -14.58
CA ALA A 65 -4.88 3.48 -13.54
C ALA A 65 -5.75 3.96 -12.37
N GLN A 66 -6.51 3.03 -11.79
CA GLN A 66 -7.30 3.30 -10.59
C GLN A 66 -6.42 3.17 -9.37
N VAL A 67 -6.48 4.18 -8.52
CA VAL A 67 -5.74 4.26 -7.27
C VAL A 67 -6.73 4.62 -6.18
N PHE A 68 -6.61 4.05 -4.99
CA PHE A 68 -7.31 4.57 -3.82
C PHE A 68 -6.34 4.94 -2.71
N PHE A 69 -6.72 5.99 -1.97
CA PHE A 69 -6.05 6.44 -0.76
C PHE A 69 -7.04 6.37 0.39
N ILE A 70 -6.68 5.72 1.48
CA ILE A 70 -7.49 5.72 2.71
C ILE A 70 -7.08 6.93 3.55
N ASP A 71 -7.95 7.93 3.58
CA ASP A 71 -7.76 9.08 4.45
C ASP A 71 -8.26 8.75 5.85
N THR A 72 -7.32 8.41 6.72
CA THR A 72 -7.65 8.04 8.11
C THR A 72 -8.09 9.23 8.95
N GLY A 73 -7.99 10.48 8.48
CA GLY A 73 -8.15 11.67 9.32
C GLY A 73 -7.01 11.89 10.34
N TYR A 74 -5.99 11.03 10.34
CA TYR A 74 -4.82 11.11 11.21
C TYR A 74 -3.50 11.17 10.43
N HIS A 75 -3.53 11.55 9.15
CA HIS A 75 -2.31 11.67 8.34
C HIS A 75 -1.49 12.89 8.75
N PHE A 76 -0.18 12.82 8.52
CA PHE A 76 0.67 14.00 8.56
C PHE A 76 0.23 14.99 7.46
N PRO A 77 0.27 16.32 7.72
CA PRO A 77 0.08 17.32 6.69
C PRO A 77 1.00 17.13 5.48
N GLU A 78 2.24 16.68 5.72
CA GLU A 78 3.25 16.39 4.69
C GLU A 78 2.82 15.25 3.76
N THR A 79 2.13 14.23 4.27
CA THR A 79 1.56 13.14 3.46
C THR A 79 0.45 13.66 2.56
N LEU A 80 -0.43 14.52 3.08
CA LEU A 80 -1.51 15.12 2.30
C LEU A 80 -0.96 16.09 1.24
N ALA A 81 0.05 16.89 1.58
CA ALA A 81 0.72 17.76 0.62
C ALA A 81 1.45 16.97 -0.48
N LEU A 82 2.08 15.84 -0.12
CA LEU A 82 2.70 14.95 -1.11
C LEU A 82 1.66 14.38 -2.07
N LYS A 83 0.52 13.90 -1.57
CA LYS A 83 -0.59 13.41 -2.41
C LYS A 83 -0.94 14.43 -3.50
N GLU A 84 -1.11 15.70 -3.14
CA GLU A 84 -1.46 16.74 -4.12
C GLU A 84 -0.36 16.98 -5.16
N ARG A 85 0.92 16.99 -4.75
CA ARG A 85 2.06 17.11 -5.69
C ARG A 85 2.13 15.93 -6.66
N VAL A 86 1.87 14.71 -6.17
CA VAL A 86 1.85 13.51 -6.99
C VAL A 86 0.71 13.55 -7.99
N LEU A 87 -0.49 13.99 -7.60
CA LEU A 87 -1.62 14.15 -8.52
C LEU A 87 -1.36 15.21 -9.58
N ALA A 88 -0.68 16.30 -9.23
CA ALA A 88 -0.27 17.32 -10.20
C ALA A 88 0.71 16.75 -11.25
N ARG A 89 1.60 15.84 -10.85
CA ARG A 89 2.53 15.15 -11.76
C ARG A 89 1.84 14.10 -12.64
N TYR A 90 0.83 13.39 -12.10
CA TYR A 90 0.11 12.33 -12.79
C TYR A 90 -1.40 12.64 -12.92
N PRO A 91 -1.78 13.65 -13.72
CA PRO A 91 -3.15 14.16 -13.75
C PRO A 91 -4.19 13.19 -14.33
N GLN A 92 -3.75 12.12 -15.01
CA GLN A 92 -4.63 11.10 -15.58
C GLN A 92 -5.03 10.01 -14.58
N LEU A 93 -4.35 9.91 -13.43
CA LEU A 93 -4.66 8.88 -12.42
C LEU A 93 -6.08 9.08 -11.89
N ARG A 94 -6.83 7.98 -11.82
CA ARG A 94 -8.16 7.96 -11.21
C ARG A 94 -8.01 7.68 -9.71
N LEU A 95 -7.65 8.70 -8.94
CA LEU A 95 -7.55 8.59 -7.48
C LEU A 95 -8.91 8.71 -6.81
N LYS A 96 -9.26 7.70 -6.01
CA LYS A 96 -10.39 7.73 -5.07
C LYS A 96 -9.89 7.90 -3.64
N THR A 97 -10.26 9.00 -2.99
CA THR A 97 -10.07 9.13 -1.53
C THR A 97 -11.20 8.42 -0.80
N VAL A 98 -10.87 7.51 0.11
CA VAL A 98 -11.82 6.73 0.90
C VAL A 98 -11.67 7.11 2.36
N THR A 99 -12.74 7.62 2.95
CA THR A 99 -12.79 7.98 4.37
C THR A 99 -13.48 6.88 5.19
N PRO A 100 -13.16 6.76 6.49
CA PRO A 100 -13.92 5.94 7.44
C PRO A 100 -15.41 6.37 7.50
N LEU A 101 -16.26 5.49 8.00
CA LEU A 101 -17.71 5.75 8.15
C LEU A 101 -18.02 6.86 9.17
N SER A 102 -17.11 7.14 10.10
CA SER A 102 -17.23 8.19 11.11
C SER A 102 -16.04 9.14 11.09
N THR A 103 -16.28 10.41 11.43
CA THR A 103 -15.21 11.39 11.64
C THR A 103 -14.40 11.04 12.88
N VAL A 104 -13.28 11.73 13.11
CA VAL A 104 -12.48 11.54 14.34
C VAL A 104 -13.31 11.96 15.56
N GLU A 105 -14.03 13.07 15.46
CA GLU A 105 -14.85 13.63 16.53
C GLU A 105 -16.00 12.70 16.93
N ALA A 106 -16.66 12.09 15.94
CA ALA A 106 -17.71 11.10 16.18
C ALA A 106 -17.13 9.82 16.84
N GLN A 107 -15.98 9.35 16.37
CA GLN A 107 -15.29 8.22 16.98
C GLN A 107 -14.89 8.50 18.43
N ASP A 108 -14.39 9.71 18.71
CA ASP A 108 -13.96 10.12 20.05
C ASP A 108 -15.17 10.27 20.99
N THR A 109 -16.33 10.69 20.47
CA THR A 109 -17.59 10.74 21.23
C THR A 109 -18.05 9.34 21.64
N GLU A 110 -17.95 8.35 20.73
CA GLU A 110 -18.43 6.99 20.94
C GLU A 110 -17.48 6.12 21.76
N HIS A 111 -16.16 6.24 21.52
CA HIS A 111 -15.15 5.33 22.06
C HIS A 111 -14.14 6.02 23.01
N GLY A 112 -14.34 7.31 23.27
CA GLY A 112 -13.42 8.19 23.99
C GLY A 112 -12.25 8.65 23.11
N GLU A 113 -11.73 9.85 23.41
CA GLU A 113 -10.62 10.48 22.67
C GLU A 113 -9.39 9.58 22.51
N ARG A 114 -8.56 9.78 21.48
CA ARG A 114 -7.25 9.10 21.37
C ARG A 114 -7.33 7.58 21.43
N LEU A 115 -8.35 6.99 20.81
CA LEU A 115 -8.47 5.53 20.71
C LEU A 115 -7.21 4.89 20.10
N TYR A 116 -6.50 5.59 19.21
CA TYR A 116 -5.22 5.13 18.64
C TYR A 116 -4.13 4.85 19.69
N GLU A 117 -4.15 5.50 20.85
CA GLU A 117 -3.20 5.27 21.96
C GLU A 117 -3.64 4.09 22.83
N ARG A 118 -4.94 4.02 23.13
CA ARG A 118 -5.51 3.04 24.07
C ARG A 118 -5.76 1.68 23.42
N SER A 119 -6.28 1.66 22.20
CA SER A 119 -6.57 0.47 21.41
C SER A 119 -6.25 0.71 19.93
N PRO A 120 -4.97 0.65 19.53
CA PRO A 120 -4.53 0.91 18.16
C PRO A 120 -5.16 -0.07 17.15
N ASP A 121 -5.46 -1.30 17.55
CA ASP A 121 -6.13 -2.28 16.69
C ASP A 121 -7.59 -1.90 16.41
N SER A 122 -8.35 -1.49 17.43
CA SER A 122 -9.72 -1.00 17.24
C SER A 122 -9.75 0.26 16.36
N CYS A 123 -8.82 1.18 16.58
CA CYS A 123 -8.67 2.37 15.73
C CYS A 123 -8.32 1.98 14.28
N CYS A 124 -7.36 1.07 14.07
CA CYS A 124 -7.02 0.61 12.72
C CYS A 124 -8.17 -0.16 12.07
N ALA A 125 -8.94 -0.95 12.82
CA ALA A 125 -10.10 -1.67 12.31
C ALA A 125 -11.12 -0.71 11.69
N MET A 126 -11.50 0.34 12.41
CA MET A 126 -12.46 1.35 11.94
C MET A 126 -11.90 2.25 10.85
N ARG A 127 -10.65 2.70 11.00
CA ARG A 127 -10.11 3.77 10.13
C ARG A 127 -9.31 3.27 8.94
N LYS A 128 -8.96 1.99 8.90
CA LYS A 128 -8.12 1.39 7.85
C LYS A 128 -8.74 0.12 7.28
N VAL A 129 -9.10 -0.84 8.12
CA VAL A 129 -9.55 -2.16 7.65
C VAL A 129 -10.96 -2.10 7.06
N GLU A 130 -11.91 -1.44 7.74
CA GLU A 130 -13.25 -1.19 7.20
C GLU A 130 -13.19 -0.48 5.83
N PRO A 131 -12.58 0.72 5.70
CA PRO A 131 -12.61 1.45 4.43
C PRO A 131 -11.88 0.69 3.32
N LEU A 132 -10.79 -0.05 3.65
CA LEU A 132 -10.13 -0.95 2.71
C LEU A 132 -11.09 -2.02 2.17
N ASN A 133 -11.74 -2.76 3.06
CA ASN A 133 -12.63 -3.85 2.66
C ASN A 133 -13.83 -3.32 1.86
N ARG A 134 -14.34 -2.14 2.20
CA ARG A 134 -15.44 -1.51 1.48
C ARG A 134 -15.04 -1.07 0.08
N VAL A 135 -13.87 -0.44 -0.11
CA VAL A 135 -13.43 -0.02 -1.46
C VAL A 135 -13.10 -1.21 -2.34
N LEU A 136 -12.45 -2.25 -1.79
CA LEU A 136 -12.03 -3.42 -2.57
C LEU A 136 -13.20 -4.25 -3.11
N LYS A 137 -14.41 -4.17 -2.55
CA LYS A 137 -15.62 -4.82 -3.12
C LYS A 137 -15.89 -4.45 -4.58
N GLY A 138 -15.39 -3.31 -5.06
CA GLY A 138 -15.54 -2.87 -6.44
C GLY A 138 -14.53 -3.46 -7.44
N TYR A 139 -13.61 -4.32 -6.99
CA TYR A 139 -12.46 -4.77 -7.79
C TYR A 139 -12.30 -6.30 -7.75
N LYS A 140 -11.50 -6.83 -8.69
CA LYS A 140 -11.13 -8.26 -8.77
C LYS A 140 -9.65 -8.50 -8.50
N ALA A 141 -8.83 -7.46 -8.56
CA ALA A 141 -7.44 -7.51 -8.17
C ALA A 141 -6.97 -6.18 -7.58
N TRP A 142 -5.93 -6.26 -6.75
CA TRP A 142 -5.32 -5.07 -6.16
C TRP A 142 -3.81 -5.16 -6.11
N ILE A 143 -3.16 -4.00 -6.19
CA ILE A 143 -1.71 -3.82 -6.13
C ILE A 143 -1.35 -3.21 -4.78
N THR A 144 -0.26 -3.68 -4.17
CA THR A 144 0.30 -3.08 -2.96
C THR A 144 1.80 -2.88 -3.07
N GLY A 145 2.35 -1.85 -2.42
CA GLY A 145 3.79 -1.62 -2.25
C GLY A 145 4.48 -2.53 -1.23
N MET A 146 3.92 -3.70 -0.91
CA MET A 146 4.55 -4.62 0.05
C MET A 146 5.85 -5.21 -0.51
N ARG A 147 6.88 -5.26 0.33
CA ARG A 147 8.18 -5.88 0.06
C ARG A 147 8.59 -6.85 1.16
N ARG A 148 9.41 -7.84 0.82
CA ARG A 148 9.90 -8.86 1.75
C ARG A 148 10.80 -8.29 2.85
N GLU A 149 11.66 -7.32 2.50
CA GLU A 149 12.59 -6.68 3.45
C GLU A 149 11.89 -5.84 4.53
N GLN A 150 10.62 -5.45 4.33
CA GLN A 150 9.95 -4.53 5.24
C GLN A 150 9.66 -5.13 6.61
N ALA A 151 9.39 -6.43 6.72
CA ALA A 151 9.13 -7.09 8.01
C ALA A 151 9.28 -8.62 7.89
N PRO A 152 9.62 -9.33 8.98
CA PRO A 152 9.67 -10.80 8.98
C PRO A 152 8.37 -11.45 8.52
N THR A 153 7.22 -10.84 8.84
CA THR A 153 5.88 -11.30 8.42
C THR A 153 5.63 -11.18 6.91
N ARG A 154 6.57 -10.64 6.14
CA ARG A 154 6.47 -10.41 4.69
C ARG A 154 7.48 -11.22 3.88
N SER A 155 8.34 -12.04 4.51
CA SER A 155 9.43 -12.75 3.82
C SER A 155 8.97 -13.59 2.63
N ASP A 156 7.75 -14.14 2.72
CA ASP A 156 7.25 -15.14 1.78
C ASP A 156 6.26 -14.57 0.76
N ILE A 157 6.10 -13.24 0.69
CA ILE A 157 5.15 -12.65 -0.28
C ILE A 157 5.65 -12.86 -1.71
N GLY A 158 4.77 -13.35 -2.58
CA GLY A 158 5.01 -13.46 -4.02
C GLY A 158 4.67 -12.17 -4.77
N LEU A 159 5.16 -12.03 -6.00
CA LEU A 159 4.75 -10.95 -6.91
C LEU A 159 3.25 -10.99 -7.24
N VAL A 160 2.65 -12.17 -7.20
CA VAL A 160 1.21 -12.42 -7.33
C VAL A 160 0.80 -13.46 -6.29
N GLN A 161 -0.37 -13.30 -5.68
CA GLN A 161 -0.93 -14.25 -4.72
C GLN A 161 -2.46 -14.12 -4.64
N TRP A 162 -3.11 -15.15 -4.12
CA TRP A 162 -4.54 -15.10 -3.80
C TRP A 162 -4.76 -14.49 -2.41
N ASP A 163 -5.52 -13.40 -2.33
CA ASP A 163 -6.04 -12.87 -1.05
C ASP A 163 -7.32 -13.64 -0.70
N SER A 164 -7.18 -14.75 0.04
CA SER A 164 -8.32 -15.59 0.44
C SER A 164 -9.33 -14.87 1.33
N ARG A 165 -8.89 -13.86 2.09
CA ARG A 165 -9.77 -13.06 2.95
C ARG A 165 -10.74 -12.20 2.14
N ARG A 166 -10.31 -11.74 0.96
CA ARG A 166 -11.07 -10.84 0.09
C ARG A 166 -11.56 -11.48 -1.20
N GLY A 167 -11.13 -12.71 -1.49
CA GLY A 167 -11.52 -13.45 -2.68
C GLY A 167 -11.04 -12.78 -3.97
N MET A 168 -9.78 -12.32 -4.00
CA MET A 168 -9.23 -11.57 -5.14
C MET A 168 -7.73 -11.77 -5.32
N VAL A 169 -7.24 -11.44 -6.51
CA VAL A 169 -5.79 -11.51 -6.81
C VAL A 169 -5.08 -10.29 -6.24
N LYS A 170 -3.94 -10.52 -5.59
CA LYS A 170 -3.09 -9.48 -5.01
C LYS A 170 -1.73 -9.48 -5.68
N PHE A 171 -1.33 -8.33 -6.22
CA PHE A 171 -0.02 -8.11 -6.82
C PHE A 171 0.89 -7.31 -5.87
N ASN A 172 2.14 -7.73 -5.78
CA ASN A 172 3.20 -7.04 -5.02
C ASN A 172 4.41 -6.86 -5.94
N PRO A 173 4.35 -5.97 -6.95
CA PRO A 173 5.38 -5.89 -8.00
C PRO A 173 6.79 -5.56 -7.50
N LEU A 174 6.88 -4.97 -6.30
CA LEU A 174 8.13 -4.63 -5.63
C LEU A 174 8.56 -5.68 -4.59
N ALA A 175 7.95 -6.88 -4.54
CA ALA A 175 8.19 -7.84 -3.47
C ALA A 175 9.69 -8.14 -3.23
N THR A 176 10.44 -8.23 -4.32
CA THR A 176 11.87 -8.56 -4.36
C THR A 176 12.78 -7.34 -4.26
N TRP A 177 12.23 -6.12 -4.35
CA TRP A 177 13.04 -4.90 -4.29
C TRP A 177 13.53 -4.65 -2.87
N THR A 178 14.81 -4.36 -2.77
CA THR A 178 15.44 -3.82 -1.57
C THR A 178 15.01 -2.37 -1.32
N ASN A 179 15.17 -1.89 -0.10
CA ASN A 179 14.99 -0.47 0.22
C ASN A 179 15.91 0.43 -0.62
N GLY A 180 17.14 -0.03 -0.88
CA GLY A 180 18.10 0.68 -1.73
C GLY A 180 17.60 0.84 -3.16
N GLU A 181 17.00 -0.20 -3.75
CA GLU A 181 16.43 -0.12 -5.10
C GLU A 181 15.23 0.82 -5.20
N VAL A 182 14.35 0.81 -4.20
CA VAL A 182 13.21 1.75 -4.14
C VAL A 182 13.70 3.19 -4.12
N TRP A 183 14.62 3.52 -3.21
CA TRP A 183 15.15 4.88 -3.11
C TRP A 183 15.99 5.28 -4.31
N LYS A 184 16.80 4.36 -4.85
CA LYS A 184 17.53 4.60 -6.09
C LYS A 184 16.57 4.98 -7.21
N TYR A 185 15.46 4.28 -7.37
CA TYR A 185 14.46 4.61 -8.39
C TYR A 185 13.84 6.00 -8.16
N VAL A 186 13.42 6.29 -6.92
CA VAL A 186 12.85 7.60 -6.53
C VAL A 186 13.80 8.74 -6.91
N ILE A 187 15.09 8.60 -6.60
CA ILE A 187 16.09 9.63 -6.87
C ILE A 187 16.41 9.72 -8.36
N ASP A 188 16.68 8.59 -9.03
CA ASP A 188 17.05 8.56 -10.45
C ASP A 188 15.94 9.16 -11.34
N HIS A 189 14.66 8.95 -10.98
CA HIS A 189 13.49 9.45 -11.71
C HIS A 189 12.96 10.79 -11.19
N LYS A 190 13.64 11.38 -10.19
CA LYS A 190 13.28 12.66 -9.55
C LYS A 190 11.81 12.65 -9.11
N LEU A 191 11.40 11.58 -8.42
CA LEU A 191 10.04 11.44 -7.92
C LEU A 191 9.86 12.23 -6.62
N GLU A 192 8.66 12.78 -6.46
CA GLU A 192 8.25 13.43 -5.21
C GLU A 192 8.18 12.40 -4.08
N TYR A 193 8.72 12.72 -2.91
CA TYR A 193 8.58 11.90 -1.71
C TYR A 193 8.28 12.76 -0.48
N ASN A 194 7.94 12.10 0.62
CA ASN A 194 7.55 12.79 1.86
C ASN A 194 8.81 13.36 2.54
N PRO A 195 8.90 14.68 2.78
CA PRO A 195 10.10 15.30 3.39
C PRO A 195 10.40 14.79 4.80
N LEU A 196 9.45 14.13 5.47
CA LEU A 196 9.70 13.48 6.76
C LEU A 196 10.75 12.35 6.65
N HIS A 197 10.95 11.75 5.47
CA HIS A 197 12.02 10.76 5.28
C HIS A 197 13.41 11.36 5.56
N ASP A 198 13.64 12.62 5.20
CA ASP A 198 14.89 13.34 5.47
C ASP A 198 15.03 13.76 6.95
N GLN A 199 13.94 13.63 7.71
CA GLN A 199 13.85 13.95 9.13
C GLN A 199 13.85 12.71 10.03
N GLY A 200 14.27 11.56 9.49
CA GLY A 200 14.38 10.31 10.24
C GLY A 200 13.08 9.51 10.37
N TYR A 201 12.10 9.72 9.48
CA TYR A 201 10.88 8.89 9.39
C TYR A 201 10.96 7.90 8.23
N PRO A 202 11.65 6.75 8.36
CA PRO A 202 11.78 5.79 7.26
C PRO A 202 10.48 5.01 6.96
N SER A 203 9.53 4.95 7.90
CA SER A 203 8.21 4.35 7.71
C SER A 203 7.13 5.31 8.20
N ILE A 204 6.30 5.82 7.30
CA ILE A 204 5.29 6.84 7.62
C ILE A 204 3.90 6.19 7.68
N GLY A 205 3.12 6.55 8.70
CA GLY A 205 1.75 6.12 8.87
C GLY A 205 0.86 7.28 9.33
N CYS A 206 -0.06 6.99 10.26
CA CYS A 206 -0.80 8.03 10.94
C CYS A 206 0.15 8.81 11.85
N ALA A 207 0.02 10.13 11.88
CA ALA A 207 0.81 11.05 12.71
C ALA A 207 0.92 10.63 14.18
N PRO A 208 -0.17 10.30 14.90
CA PRO A 208 -0.06 9.93 16.30
C PRO A 208 0.58 8.55 16.56
N CYS A 209 0.81 7.75 15.52
CA CYS A 209 1.34 6.38 15.64
C CYS A 209 2.71 6.21 14.97
N THR A 210 3.36 7.31 14.61
CA THR A 210 4.62 7.32 13.85
C THR A 210 5.58 8.33 14.49
N VAL A 211 6.78 7.87 14.82
CA VAL A 211 7.87 8.71 15.32
C VAL A 211 9.13 8.51 14.48
N ALA A 212 10.03 9.50 14.51
CA ALA A 212 11.36 9.35 13.93
C ALA A 212 12.16 8.26 14.63
N VAL A 213 13.12 7.67 13.93
CA VAL A 213 14.05 6.66 14.45
C VAL A 213 15.49 7.15 14.33
N ALA A 214 16.37 6.67 15.20
CA ALA A 214 17.78 7.00 15.12
C ALA A 214 18.45 6.26 13.93
N PRO A 215 19.53 6.82 13.34
CA PRO A 215 20.30 6.12 12.32
C PRO A 215 20.71 4.70 12.75
N GLY A 216 20.50 3.72 11.87
CA GLY A 216 20.82 2.31 12.12
C GLY A 216 19.80 1.52 12.92
N GLN A 217 18.74 2.17 13.45
CA GLN A 217 17.60 1.44 14.04
C GLN A 217 16.73 0.81 12.96
N ASP A 218 15.95 -0.20 13.35
CA ASP A 218 14.93 -0.80 12.50
C ASP A 218 14.02 0.30 11.90
N PRO A 219 13.92 0.41 10.56
CA PRO A 219 13.07 1.38 9.86
C PRO A 219 11.59 1.40 10.28
N ARG A 220 11.07 0.33 10.86
CA ARG A 220 9.69 0.25 11.34
C ARG A 220 9.54 0.43 12.85
N SER A 221 10.63 0.55 13.60
CA SER A 221 10.58 0.74 15.07
C SER A 221 9.84 2.03 15.49
N GLY A 222 9.75 3.02 14.60
CA GLY A 222 8.95 4.23 14.82
C GLY A 222 7.43 4.02 14.72
N ARG A 223 6.96 2.85 14.31
CA ARG A 223 5.53 2.52 14.15
C ARG A 223 4.99 1.87 15.41
N TRP A 224 3.96 2.45 16.02
CA TRP A 224 3.37 1.94 17.26
C TRP A 224 4.42 1.67 18.36
N SER A 225 5.41 2.56 18.48
CA SER A 225 6.51 2.42 19.44
C SER A 225 5.99 2.17 20.85
N GLY A 226 6.53 1.13 21.51
CA GLY A 226 6.13 0.71 22.86
C GLY A 226 4.81 -0.07 22.95
N LYS A 227 4.16 -0.44 21.83
CA LYS A 227 2.84 -1.13 21.82
C LYS A 227 2.88 -2.58 21.34
N GLY A 228 4.05 -3.14 21.02
CA GLY A 228 4.20 -4.55 20.59
C GLY A 228 3.55 -4.91 19.26
N LYS A 229 3.10 -3.92 18.49
CA LYS A 229 2.31 -4.09 17.26
C LYS A 229 3.19 -3.95 16.02
N ILE A 230 3.15 -4.95 15.13
CA ILE A 230 4.03 -5.03 13.95
C ILE A 230 3.30 -4.59 12.66
N GLU A 231 2.05 -4.99 12.50
CA GLU A 231 1.24 -4.77 11.29
C GLU A 231 -0.06 -4.03 11.56
N CYS A 232 -0.57 -3.31 10.56
CA CYS A 232 -1.78 -2.48 10.68
C CYS A 232 -3.11 -3.20 10.47
N GLY A 233 -3.10 -4.48 10.13
CA GLY A 233 -4.32 -5.23 9.80
C GLY A 233 -4.80 -5.10 8.35
N LEU A 234 -4.15 -4.28 7.52
CA LEU A 234 -4.52 -4.12 6.11
C LEU A 234 -4.26 -5.40 5.29
N HIS A 235 -3.19 -6.12 5.60
CA HIS A 235 -2.68 -7.25 4.82
C HIS A 235 -2.77 -8.60 5.52
N THR A 236 -3.25 -8.62 6.76
CA THR A 236 -3.49 -9.82 7.57
C THR A 236 -4.97 -10.13 7.61
#